data_AF-Q950S7-F1
#
_entry.id   AF-Q950S7-F1
#
_cell.length_a   1.000
_cell.length_b   1.000
_cell.length_c   1.000
_cell.angle_alpha   90.00
_cell.angle_beta   90.00
_cell.angle_gamma   90.00
#
_symmetry.space_group_name_H-M   'P 1'
#
loop_
_entity.id
_entity.type
_entity.pdbx_description
1 polymer ?
#
loop_
_entity_poly.entity_id
_entity_poly.type
_entity_poly.pdbx_seq_one_letter_code
_entity_poly.pdbx_strand_id
1 'polypeptide(L)'
;MALLVNIIGMFVDWANFMLIFQHISRRLSYFSLFDLLVPILGPLIYIILSCLSWFELNFYSDFNCVGIALSTFLISTHSISKASYSSSSSSNDPFNGKVRPIRSFSNLHIDRFFTNMFNALTDRSGIYCIVNRVTNEIYYVGQYINLSDRLYEQLVARRANSPLHQAIHMRGLSVLTVFILEYTSGKALLARERYFINLLNPLFNVGSSGTNPSVAIDIYLEGKFIYSASSINLAATLLGISSSTIRSYLASGKLSACG
;
A
#
# COMPACT_ATOMS: atom_id res chain seq x y z
N MET A 1 22.79 25.46 -6.43
CA MET A 1 24.01 24.65 -6.58
C MET A 1 23.84 23.50 -7.57
N ALA A 2 22.93 22.53 -7.33
CA ALA A 2 22.75 21.38 -8.24
C ALA A 2 22.44 21.76 -9.71
N LEU A 3 21.65 22.81 -9.92
CA LEU A 3 21.29 23.28 -11.27
C LEU A 3 22.49 23.89 -12.03
N LEU A 4 23.40 24.55 -11.32
CA LEU A 4 24.61 25.14 -11.91
C LEU A 4 25.61 24.04 -12.33
N VAL A 5 25.72 22.98 -11.53
CA VAL A 5 26.58 21.82 -11.83
C VAL A 5 26.10 21.09 -13.10
N ASN A 6 24.79 20.94 -13.28
CA ASN A 6 24.23 20.33 -14.49
C ASN A 6 24.47 21.17 -15.74
N ILE A 7 24.35 22.50 -15.63
CA ILE A 7 24.61 23.41 -16.76
C ILE A 7 26.09 23.35 -17.18
N ILE A 8 27.01 23.33 -16.23
CA ILE A 8 28.45 23.24 -16.51
C ILE A 8 28.80 21.89 -17.16
N GLY A 9 28.23 20.78 -16.65
CA GLY A 9 28.43 19.45 -17.25
C GLY A 9 27.98 19.41 -18.72
N MET A 10 26.79 19.97 -19.00
CA MET A 10 26.26 20.03 -20.37
C MET A 10 27.15 20.85 -21.31
N PHE A 11 27.79 21.91 -20.81
CA PHE A 11 28.69 22.75 -21.60
C PHE A 11 30.02 22.04 -21.92
N VAL A 12 30.53 21.23 -20.99
CA VAL A 12 31.75 20.43 -21.18
C VAL A 12 31.51 19.32 -22.21
N ASP A 13 30.37 18.63 -22.14
CA ASP A 13 30.02 17.59 -23.11
C ASP A 13 29.82 18.16 -24.51
N TRP A 14 29.21 19.35 -24.61
CA TRP A 14 29.05 20.06 -25.87
C TRP A 14 30.39 20.48 -26.49
N ALA A 15 31.31 21.00 -25.68
CA ALA A 15 32.65 21.37 -26.14
C ALA A 15 33.44 20.14 -26.65
N ASN A 16 33.37 19.02 -25.94
CA ASN A 16 34.00 17.76 -26.35
C ASN A 16 33.43 17.23 -27.66
N PHE A 17 32.10 17.30 -27.83
CA PHE A 17 31.44 16.92 -29.08
C PHE A 17 31.91 17.78 -30.25
N MET A 18 32.01 19.10 -30.07
CA MET A 18 32.48 20.02 -31.11
C MET A 18 33.94 19.75 -31.51
N LEU A 19 34.81 19.40 -30.56
CA LEU A 19 36.21 19.05 -30.84
C LEU A 19 36.32 17.74 -31.63
N ILE A 20 35.53 16.73 -31.27
CA ILE A 20 35.48 15.45 -32.02
C ILE A 20 34.95 15.69 -33.43
N PHE A 21 33.88 16.47 -33.57
CA PHE A 21 33.29 16.81 -34.86
C PHE A 21 34.24 17.58 -35.76
N GLN A 22 34.98 18.56 -35.20
CA GLN A 22 36.00 19.31 -35.93
C GLN A 22 37.17 18.42 -36.37
N HIS A 23 37.54 17.43 -35.54
CA HIS A 23 38.62 16.50 -35.89
C HIS A 23 38.21 15.54 -37.01
N ILE A 24 36.97 15.05 -36.99
CA ILE A 24 36.37 14.21 -38.04
C ILE A 24 36.23 15.00 -39.35
N SER A 25 35.74 16.23 -39.27
CA SER A 25 35.58 17.12 -40.44
C SER A 25 36.92 17.41 -41.13
N ARG A 26 38.01 17.62 -40.37
CA ARG A 26 39.35 17.83 -40.95
C ARG A 26 39.93 16.59 -41.64
N ARG A 27 39.49 15.38 -41.27
CA ARG A 27 39.94 14.14 -41.93
C ARG A 27 39.15 13.78 -43.20
N LEU A 28 38.02 14.43 -43.44
CA LEU A 28 37.14 14.16 -44.57
C LEU A 28 37.30 15.14 -45.75
N SER A 29 38.21 16.12 -45.64
CA SER A 29 38.37 17.26 -46.57
C SER A 29 38.93 16.93 -47.97
N TYR A 30 38.75 15.72 -48.47
CA TYR A 30 39.19 15.34 -49.81
C TYR A 30 38.04 14.93 -50.74
N PHE A 31 36.77 15.20 -50.41
CA PHE A 31 35.66 14.68 -51.22
C PHE A 31 34.41 15.59 -51.32
N SER A 32 34.34 16.31 -52.44
CA SER A 32 33.11 16.69 -53.15
C SER A 32 32.07 17.53 -52.39
N LEU A 33 30.98 17.90 -53.08
CA LEU A 33 29.88 18.78 -52.68
C LEU A 33 29.26 18.47 -51.29
N PHE A 34 29.55 17.30 -50.73
CA PHE A 34 29.20 16.85 -49.39
C PHE A 34 29.83 17.71 -48.27
N ASP A 35 31.04 18.26 -48.49
CA ASP A 35 31.77 19.08 -47.51
C ASP A 35 31.10 20.43 -47.20
N LEU A 36 30.24 20.94 -48.09
CA LEU A 36 29.48 22.17 -47.85
C LEU A 36 28.18 21.91 -47.06
N LEU A 37 27.57 20.73 -47.26
CA LEU A 37 26.26 20.39 -46.70
C LEU A 37 26.34 19.96 -45.24
N VAL A 38 27.38 19.20 -44.86
CA VAL A 38 27.54 18.68 -43.50
C VAL A 38 27.62 19.77 -42.41
N PRO A 39 28.41 20.86 -42.55
CA PRO A 39 28.46 21.91 -41.53
C PRO A 39 27.18 22.73 -41.43
N ILE A 40 26.31 22.71 -42.45
CA ILE A 40 25.03 23.43 -42.45
C ILE A 40 23.91 22.52 -41.92
N LEU A 41 23.84 21.26 -42.38
CA LEU A 41 22.80 20.31 -42.00
C LEU A 41 22.99 19.73 -40.60
N GLY A 42 24.23 19.55 -40.14
CA GLY A 42 24.52 18.99 -38.81
C GLY A 42 23.86 19.79 -37.68
N PRO A 43 24.10 21.11 -37.57
CA PRO A 43 23.45 21.96 -36.59
C PRO A 43 21.93 21.98 -36.72
N LEU A 44 21.42 21.95 -37.96
CA LEU A 44 19.98 22.01 -38.24
C LEU A 44 19.26 20.73 -37.77
N ILE A 45 19.85 19.55 -38.02
CA ILE A 45 19.35 18.27 -37.51
C ILE A 45 19.39 18.24 -35.98
N TYR A 46 20.47 18.74 -35.37
CA TYR A 46 20.58 18.81 -33.91
C TYR A 46 19.51 19.71 -33.28
N ILE A 47 19.23 20.87 -33.88
CA ILE A 47 18.15 21.77 -33.44
C ILE A 47 16.80 21.07 -33.55
N ILE A 48 16.52 20.38 -34.66
CA ILE A 48 15.26 19.63 -34.85
C ILE A 48 15.10 18.55 -33.78
N LEU A 49 16.12 17.74 -33.51
CA LEU A 49 16.06 16.69 -32.50
C LEU A 49 15.93 17.26 -31.09
N SER A 50 16.60 18.38 -30.79
CA SER A 50 16.47 19.07 -29.51
C SER A 50 15.07 19.67 -29.32
N CYS A 51 14.48 20.24 -30.38
CA CYS A 51 13.10 20.72 -30.38
C CYS A 51 12.09 19.57 -30.23
N LEU A 52 12.30 18.43 -30.90
CA LEU A 52 11.47 17.23 -30.74
C LEU A 52 11.52 16.68 -29.31
N SER A 53 12.71 16.57 -28.73
CA SER A 53 12.88 16.11 -27.34
C SER A 53 12.26 17.09 -26.35
N TRP A 54 12.45 18.40 -26.54
CA TRP A 54 11.78 19.42 -25.73
C TRP A 54 10.26 19.39 -25.90
N PHE A 55 9.77 19.16 -27.12
CA PHE A 55 8.34 19.03 -27.39
C PHE A 55 7.76 17.79 -26.71
N GLU A 56 8.39 16.62 -26.79
CA GLU A 56 7.92 15.41 -26.09
C GLU A 56 7.88 15.59 -24.58
N LEU A 57 8.85 16.32 -24.01
CA LEU A 57 8.93 16.58 -22.57
C LEU A 57 7.82 17.55 -22.12
N ASN A 58 7.53 18.59 -22.91
CA ASN A 58 6.41 19.50 -22.62
C ASN A 58 5.04 18.89 -22.95
N PHE A 59 4.95 18.02 -23.96
CA PHE A 59 3.72 17.27 -24.25
C PHE A 59 3.38 16.33 -23.08
N TYR A 60 4.39 15.76 -22.40
CA TYR A 60 4.19 14.97 -21.20
C TYR A 60 3.83 15.80 -19.94
N SER A 61 4.35 17.02 -19.80
CA SER A 61 4.03 17.88 -18.66
C SER A 61 2.68 18.60 -18.82
N ASP A 62 2.38 19.10 -20.02
CA ASP A 62 1.24 19.98 -20.26
C ASP A 62 -0.08 19.20 -20.39
N PHE A 63 -0.04 17.96 -20.91
CA PHE A 63 -1.22 17.09 -20.88
C PHE A 63 -1.57 16.59 -19.47
N ASN A 64 -0.61 16.52 -18.55
CA ASN A 64 -0.91 16.19 -17.17
C ASN A 64 -1.68 17.31 -16.46
N CYS A 65 -1.31 18.59 -16.66
CA CYS A 65 -2.04 19.69 -16.04
C CYS A 65 -3.36 20.02 -16.75
N VAL A 66 -3.47 19.88 -18.08
CA VAL A 66 -4.75 20.01 -18.80
C VAL A 66 -5.69 18.84 -18.47
N GLY A 67 -5.19 17.62 -18.35
CA GLY A 67 -5.97 16.45 -17.91
C GLY A 67 -6.50 16.60 -16.47
N ILE A 68 -5.71 17.18 -15.56
CA ILE A 68 -6.14 17.51 -14.20
C ILE A 68 -7.19 18.65 -14.20
N ALA A 69 -7.03 19.66 -15.04
CA ALA A 69 -8.00 20.77 -15.15
C ALA A 69 -9.34 20.35 -15.76
N LEU A 70 -9.33 19.47 -16.78
CA LEU A 70 -10.55 18.99 -17.43
C LEU A 70 -11.30 17.95 -16.58
N SER A 71 -10.57 17.11 -15.84
CA SER A 71 -11.18 16.17 -14.88
C SER A 71 -11.82 16.89 -13.69
N THR A 72 -11.19 17.94 -13.16
CA THR A 72 -11.79 18.77 -12.09
C THR A 72 -13.02 19.54 -12.58
N PHE A 73 -13.02 20.02 -13.83
CA PHE A 73 -14.19 20.68 -14.41
C PHE A 73 -15.37 19.71 -14.66
N LEU A 74 -15.12 18.48 -15.11
CA LEU A 74 -16.17 17.48 -15.34
C LEU A 74 -16.74 16.84 -14.05
N ILE A 75 -15.96 16.79 -12.98
CA ILE A 75 -16.44 16.30 -11.66
C ILE A 75 -17.35 17.33 -10.98
N SER A 76 -17.18 18.62 -11.27
CA SER A 76 -17.99 19.71 -10.72
C SER A 76 -19.46 19.65 -11.16
N THR A 77 -19.74 19.15 -12.37
CA THR A 77 -21.10 19.18 -12.95
C THR A 77 -21.95 17.93 -12.71
N HIS A 78 -21.45 16.90 -12.02
CA HIS A 78 -22.22 15.65 -11.80
C HIS A 78 -22.43 15.24 -10.34
N SER A 79 -22.19 16.14 -9.38
CA SER A 79 -22.42 15.87 -7.96
C SER A 79 -23.89 16.06 -7.53
N ILE A 80 -24.81 15.26 -8.09
CA ILE A 80 -26.06 14.89 -7.41
C ILE A 80 -26.35 13.41 -7.72
N SER A 81 -25.70 12.50 -7.01
CA SER A 81 -26.24 11.16 -6.81
C SER A 81 -26.19 10.84 -5.32
N LYS A 82 -27.39 10.74 -4.74
CA LYS A 82 -27.66 10.37 -3.35
C LYS A 82 -26.86 9.12 -2.97
N ALA A 83 -26.19 9.19 -1.82
CA ALA A 83 -25.63 8.02 -1.17
C ALA A 83 -26.78 7.08 -0.78
N SER A 84 -26.98 6.01 -1.55
CA SER A 84 -27.93 4.96 -1.22
C SER A 84 -27.31 4.04 -0.17
N TYR A 85 -27.77 4.18 1.08
CA TYR A 85 -27.57 3.20 2.13
C TYR A 85 -28.52 2.02 1.88
N SER A 86 -28.05 1.01 1.15
CA SER A 86 -28.73 -0.28 1.09
C SER A 86 -28.28 -1.14 2.26
N SER A 87 -29.04 -1.11 3.35
CA SER A 87 -28.97 -2.09 4.43
C SER A 87 -29.59 -3.40 3.94
N SER A 88 -28.88 -4.16 3.10
CA SER A 88 -29.25 -5.54 2.78
C SER A 88 -28.53 -6.46 3.76
N SER A 89 -29.32 -7.04 4.67
CA SER A 89 -28.96 -8.19 5.50
C SER A 89 -28.56 -9.37 4.61
N SER A 90 -27.27 -9.42 4.27
CA SER A 90 -26.61 -10.54 3.61
C SER A 90 -25.84 -11.31 4.66
N SER A 91 -26.01 -12.62 4.70
CA SER A 91 -25.41 -13.61 5.60
C SER A 91 -23.87 -13.73 5.52
N ASN A 92 -23.18 -12.73 4.95
CA ASN A 92 -21.74 -12.73 4.67
C ASN A 92 -21.05 -11.52 5.30
N ASP A 93 -21.34 -11.20 6.56
CA ASP A 93 -20.61 -10.18 7.30
C ASP A 93 -19.23 -10.73 7.71
N PRO A 94 -18.11 -10.20 7.16
CA PRO A 94 -16.77 -10.65 7.53
C PRO A 94 -16.42 -10.37 9.01
N PHE A 95 -17.18 -9.52 9.69
CA PHE A 95 -16.94 -9.17 11.10
C PHE A 95 -17.81 -9.94 12.08
N ASN A 96 -18.74 -10.79 11.61
CA ASN A 96 -19.68 -11.54 12.44
C ASN A 96 -20.37 -10.67 13.52
N GLY A 97 -20.78 -9.45 13.15
CA GLY A 97 -21.41 -8.48 14.05
C GLY A 97 -20.48 -7.78 15.05
N LYS A 98 -19.19 -8.14 15.13
CA LYS A 98 -18.24 -7.56 16.10
C LYS A 98 -17.93 -6.09 15.82
N VAL A 99 -17.93 -5.70 14.55
CA VAL A 99 -17.53 -4.36 14.09
C VAL A 99 -18.46 -3.88 13.00
N ARG A 100 -18.87 -2.62 13.09
CA ARG A 100 -19.61 -1.94 12.02
C ARG A 100 -18.69 -0.98 11.28
N PRO A 101 -18.25 -1.30 10.05
CA PRO A 101 -17.37 -0.41 9.30
C PRO A 101 -18.08 0.89 8.90
N ILE A 102 -17.33 1.99 8.86
CA ILE A 102 -17.82 3.32 8.44
C ILE A 102 -17.99 3.36 6.93
N ARG A 103 -17.03 2.80 6.19
CA ARG A 103 -17.00 2.72 4.73
C ARG A 103 -16.39 1.41 4.25
N SER A 104 -16.77 1.00 3.05
CA SER A 104 -16.19 -0.15 2.36
C SER A 104 -15.90 0.19 0.89
N PHE A 105 -14.81 -0.36 0.36
CA PHE A 105 -14.38 -0.20 -1.02
C PHE A 105 -14.08 -1.58 -1.60
N SER A 106 -14.82 -1.96 -2.62
CA SER A 106 -14.68 -3.25 -3.31
C SER A 106 -14.40 -3.02 -4.79
N ASN A 107 -14.11 -4.11 -5.52
CA ASN A 107 -13.77 -4.06 -6.95
C ASN A 107 -12.56 -3.16 -7.24
N LEU A 108 -11.53 -3.24 -6.40
CA LEU A 108 -10.33 -2.40 -6.44
C LEU A 108 -9.45 -2.65 -7.69
N HIS A 109 -9.76 -3.67 -8.49
CA HIS A 109 -9.16 -3.93 -9.79
C HIS A 109 -9.65 -3.00 -10.91
N ILE A 110 -10.72 -2.22 -10.67
CA ILE A 110 -11.25 -1.26 -11.64
C ILE A 110 -10.79 0.13 -11.22
N ASP A 111 -10.06 0.80 -12.11
CA ASP A 111 -9.38 2.08 -11.85
C ASP A 111 -10.31 3.12 -11.21
N ARG A 112 -11.53 3.30 -11.74
CA ARG A 112 -12.47 4.28 -11.19
C ARG A 112 -12.79 4.04 -9.70
N PHE A 113 -12.96 2.79 -9.27
CA PHE A 113 -13.27 2.48 -7.87
C PHE A 113 -12.04 2.63 -6.99
N PHE A 114 -10.88 2.32 -7.55
CA PHE A 114 -9.59 2.50 -6.90
C PHE A 114 -9.27 3.99 -6.66
N THR A 115 -9.43 4.83 -7.69
CA THR A 115 -9.28 6.29 -7.59
C THR A 115 -10.30 6.90 -6.62
N ASN A 116 -11.56 6.47 -6.68
CA ASN A 116 -12.60 6.93 -5.75
C ASN A 116 -12.25 6.60 -4.29
N MET A 117 -11.66 5.43 -4.03
CA MET A 117 -11.17 5.07 -2.70
C MET A 117 -10.08 6.04 -2.24
N PHE A 118 -9.06 6.32 -3.06
CA PHE A 118 -8.01 7.25 -2.67
C PHE A 118 -8.54 8.65 -2.41
N ASN A 119 -9.33 9.21 -3.33
CA ASN A 119 -9.92 10.54 -3.17
C ASN A 119 -10.78 10.66 -1.90
N ALA A 120 -11.48 9.59 -1.52
CA ALA A 120 -12.31 9.56 -0.31
C ALA A 120 -11.49 9.47 0.99
N LEU A 121 -10.22 9.06 0.91
CA LEU A 121 -9.32 8.79 2.03
C LEU A 121 -8.13 9.74 2.13
N THR A 122 -7.91 10.59 1.13
CA THR A 122 -6.93 11.67 1.16
C THR A 122 -7.17 12.56 2.38
N ASP A 123 -6.09 12.85 3.11
CA ASP A 123 -6.09 13.65 4.35
C ASP A 123 -6.99 13.08 5.47
N ARG A 124 -7.31 11.78 5.41
CA ARG A 124 -8.05 11.09 6.46
C ARG A 124 -7.11 10.18 7.25
N SER A 125 -7.15 10.32 8.57
CA SER A 125 -6.48 9.44 9.51
C SER A 125 -7.46 8.43 10.10
N GLY A 126 -7.01 7.20 10.31
CA GLY A 126 -7.86 6.19 10.92
C GLY A 126 -7.32 4.77 10.89
N ILE A 127 -8.22 3.83 11.17
CA ILE A 127 -8.01 2.39 11.14
C ILE A 127 -8.74 1.79 9.96
N TYR A 128 -8.01 0.99 9.18
CA TYR A 128 -8.55 0.26 8.05
C TYR A 128 -8.31 -1.25 8.19
N CYS A 129 -9.04 -2.01 7.40
CA CYS A 129 -8.99 -3.46 7.34
C CYS A 129 -9.06 -3.93 5.88
N ILE A 130 -8.26 -4.92 5.53
CA ILE A 130 -8.27 -5.59 4.23
C ILE A 130 -8.88 -6.97 4.43
N VAL A 131 -9.91 -7.29 3.64
CA VAL A 131 -10.64 -8.55 3.71
C VAL A 131 -10.64 -9.20 2.34
N ASN A 132 -10.47 -10.53 2.32
CA ASN A 132 -10.76 -11.32 1.13
C ASN A 132 -12.27 -11.57 1.06
N ARG A 133 -12.94 -10.98 0.07
CA ARG A 133 -14.41 -11.08 -0.07
C ARG A 133 -14.90 -12.48 -0.50
N VAL A 134 -14.00 -13.33 -1.00
CA VAL A 134 -14.34 -14.70 -1.44
C VAL A 134 -14.32 -15.64 -0.24
N THR A 135 -13.32 -15.54 0.63
CA THR A 135 -13.19 -16.39 1.83
C THR A 135 -13.78 -15.75 3.09
N ASN A 136 -14.13 -14.46 3.03
CA ASN A 136 -14.47 -13.61 4.19
C ASN A 136 -13.37 -13.54 5.27
N GLU A 137 -12.13 -13.90 4.92
CA GLU A 137 -11.00 -13.85 5.85
C GLU A 137 -10.46 -12.42 5.98
N ILE A 138 -10.18 -12.04 7.22
CA ILE A 138 -9.54 -10.77 7.55
C ILE A 138 -8.04 -10.92 7.34
N TYR A 139 -7.52 -10.22 6.34
CA TYR A 139 -6.12 -10.33 5.95
C TYR A 139 -5.22 -9.45 6.80
N TYR A 140 -5.62 -8.19 6.98
CA TYR A 140 -4.76 -7.21 7.62
C TYR A 140 -5.57 -6.08 8.24
N VAL A 141 -5.13 -5.59 9.39
CA VAL A 141 -5.62 -4.36 10.03
C VAL A 141 -4.45 -3.41 10.16
N GLY A 142 -4.65 -2.15 9.81
CA GLY A 142 -3.59 -1.14 9.91
C GLY A 142 -4.14 0.23 10.28
N GLN A 143 -3.24 1.09 10.72
CA GLN A 143 -3.51 2.51 10.94
C GLN A 143 -2.59 3.41 10.12
N TYR A 144 -3.05 4.63 9.84
CA TYR A 144 -2.16 5.68 9.34
C TYR A 144 -2.73 7.08 9.54
N ILE A 145 -1.84 8.08 9.44
CA ILE A 145 -2.21 9.51 9.46
C ILE A 145 -2.91 9.90 8.15
N ASN A 146 -2.42 9.40 7.02
CA ASN A 146 -3.05 9.53 5.70
C ASN A 146 -3.39 8.17 5.06
N LEU A 147 -4.62 7.72 5.23
CA LEU A 147 -5.06 6.41 4.77
C LEU A 147 -4.82 6.17 3.28
N SER A 148 -4.87 7.21 2.43
CA SER A 148 -4.58 7.07 0.99
C SER A 148 -3.15 6.58 0.76
N ASP A 149 -2.17 7.23 1.38
CA ASP A 149 -0.74 6.94 1.15
C ASP A 149 -0.42 5.52 1.62
N ARG A 150 -0.94 5.15 2.78
CA ARG A 150 -0.70 3.82 3.33
C ARG A 150 -1.35 2.71 2.51
N LEU A 151 -2.57 2.92 2.04
CA LEU A 151 -3.24 1.93 1.19
C LEU A 151 -2.55 1.80 -0.17
N TYR A 152 -2.01 2.90 -0.72
CA TYR A 152 -1.19 2.84 -1.92
C TYR A 152 0.05 1.98 -1.68
N GLU A 153 0.75 2.18 -0.56
CA GLU A 153 1.86 1.33 -0.18
C GLU A 153 1.48 -0.15 -0.07
N GLN A 154 0.35 -0.48 0.58
CA GLN A 154 -0.02 -1.89 0.79
C GLN A 154 -0.56 -2.58 -0.46
N LEU A 155 -1.33 -1.87 -1.30
CA LEU A 155 -2.04 -2.46 -2.43
C LEU A 155 -1.24 -2.39 -3.74
N VAL A 156 -0.41 -1.36 -3.91
CA VAL A 156 0.31 -1.10 -5.18
C VAL A 156 1.81 -1.29 -5.01
N ALA A 157 2.42 -0.71 -3.96
CA ALA A 157 3.86 -0.75 -3.84
C ALA A 157 4.34 -2.19 -3.61
N ARG A 158 5.28 -2.66 -4.43
CA ARG A 158 5.86 -3.99 -4.25
C ARG A 158 6.82 -3.99 -3.07
N ARG A 159 6.46 -4.66 -1.99
CA ARG A 159 7.40 -5.07 -0.94
C ARG A 159 7.54 -6.59 -0.97
N ALA A 160 8.72 -7.07 -1.39
CA ALA A 160 8.97 -8.47 -1.69
C ALA A 160 8.79 -9.43 -0.50
N ASN A 161 8.86 -8.93 0.74
CA ASN A 161 9.01 -9.78 1.95
C ASN A 161 7.82 -9.72 2.92
N SER A 162 6.65 -9.24 2.50
CA SER A 162 5.46 -9.23 3.35
C SER A 162 4.45 -10.30 2.91
N PRO A 163 3.98 -11.17 3.82
CA PRO A 163 2.95 -12.17 3.52
C PRO A 163 1.68 -11.58 2.90
N LEU A 164 1.29 -10.38 3.33
CA LEU A 164 0.16 -9.66 2.76
C LEU A 164 0.40 -9.34 1.28
N HIS A 165 1.56 -8.79 0.94
CA HIS A 165 1.89 -8.43 -0.44
C HIS A 165 1.95 -9.67 -1.34
N GLN A 166 2.47 -10.78 -0.83
CA GLN A 166 2.45 -12.05 -1.57
C GLN A 166 1.01 -12.53 -1.82
N ALA A 167 0.13 -12.47 -0.81
CA ALA A 167 -1.27 -12.84 -0.95
C ALA A 167 -2.01 -11.95 -1.97
N ILE A 168 -1.80 -10.63 -1.92
CA ILE A 168 -2.36 -9.66 -2.88
C ILE A 168 -1.82 -9.95 -4.29
N HIS A 169 -0.52 -10.22 -4.42
CA HIS A 169 0.09 -10.50 -5.73
C HIS A 169 -0.47 -11.78 -6.37
N MET A 170 -0.67 -12.83 -5.57
CA MET A 170 -1.20 -14.11 -6.06
C MET A 170 -2.69 -14.03 -6.42
N ARG A 171 -3.51 -13.35 -5.61
CA ARG A 171 -4.97 -13.34 -5.79
C ARG A 171 -5.50 -12.12 -6.57
N GLY A 172 -4.70 -11.06 -6.67
CA GLY A 172 -5.07 -9.80 -7.29
C GLY A 172 -6.02 -8.94 -6.45
N LEU A 173 -6.25 -7.71 -6.92
CA LEU A 173 -7.12 -6.73 -6.25
C LEU A 173 -8.62 -7.02 -6.42
N SER A 174 -9.00 -7.94 -7.31
CA SER A 174 -10.40 -8.24 -7.62
C SER A 174 -11.13 -8.95 -6.49
N VAL A 175 -10.40 -9.65 -5.62
CA VAL A 175 -10.97 -10.39 -4.47
C VAL A 175 -10.91 -9.60 -3.17
N LEU A 176 -10.34 -8.40 -3.17
CA LEU A 176 -10.13 -7.63 -1.97
C LEU A 176 -11.25 -6.62 -1.76
N THR A 177 -11.58 -6.41 -0.48
CA THR A 177 -12.40 -5.29 -0.03
C THR A 177 -11.67 -4.60 1.11
N VAL A 178 -11.56 -3.28 1.01
CA VAL A 178 -10.98 -2.43 2.07
C VAL A 178 -12.13 -1.84 2.87
N PHE A 179 -12.10 -2.02 4.17
CA PHE A 179 -13.04 -1.44 5.11
C PHE A 179 -12.35 -0.38 5.96
N ILE A 180 -13.03 0.74 6.18
CA ILE A 180 -12.63 1.73 7.18
C ILE A 180 -13.39 1.44 8.45
N LEU A 181 -12.66 1.07 9.51
CA LEU A 181 -13.26 0.70 10.79
C LEU A 181 -13.54 1.93 11.63
N GLU A 182 -12.61 2.89 11.63
CA GLU A 182 -12.70 4.08 12.46
C GLU A 182 -11.86 5.23 11.88
N TYR A 183 -12.35 6.46 11.95
CA TYR A 183 -11.54 7.66 11.75
C TYR A 183 -11.05 8.15 13.11
N THR A 184 -9.73 8.24 13.28
CA THR A 184 -9.08 8.69 14.52
C THR A 184 -7.75 9.31 14.15
N SER A 185 -7.21 10.21 14.96
CA SER A 185 -5.93 10.88 14.70
C SER A 185 -5.04 10.91 15.94
N GLY A 186 -3.77 11.23 15.74
CA GLY A 186 -2.81 11.46 16.83
C GLY A 186 -2.50 10.22 17.65
N LYS A 187 -2.40 10.38 18.98
CA LYS A 187 -1.90 9.36 19.91
C LYS A 187 -2.82 8.14 20.03
N ALA A 188 -4.10 8.26 19.65
CA ALA A 188 -5.07 7.19 19.75
C ALA A 188 -4.91 6.10 18.66
N LEU A 189 -4.29 6.43 17.51
CA LEU A 189 -4.15 5.51 16.37
C LEU A 189 -3.57 4.15 16.77
N LEU A 190 -2.46 4.15 17.50
CA LEU A 190 -1.76 2.93 17.90
C LEU A 190 -2.61 2.07 18.88
N ALA A 191 -3.31 2.71 19.81
CA ALA A 191 -4.16 2.01 20.76
C ALA A 191 -5.39 1.39 20.06
N ARG A 192 -6.00 2.12 19.13
CA ARG A 192 -7.14 1.65 18.34
C ARG A 192 -6.74 0.54 17.36
N GLU A 193 -5.58 0.66 16.71
CA GLU A 193 -5.05 -0.41 15.85
C GLU A 193 -4.89 -1.71 16.63
N ARG A 194 -4.24 -1.67 17.79
CA ARG A 194 -4.07 -2.84 18.66
C ARG A 194 -5.40 -3.42 19.11
N TYR A 195 -6.37 -2.57 19.46
CA TYR A 195 -7.73 -3.00 19.80
C TYR A 195 -8.36 -3.81 18.65
N PHE A 196 -8.32 -3.29 17.41
CA PHE A 196 -8.91 -3.97 16.27
C PHE A 196 -8.14 -5.22 15.85
N ILE A 197 -6.81 -5.23 15.93
CA ILE A 197 -6.00 -6.44 15.70
C ILE A 197 -6.41 -7.54 16.68
N ASN A 198 -6.53 -7.24 17.97
CA ASN A 198 -6.93 -8.23 18.98
C ASN A 198 -8.39 -8.70 18.80
N LEU A 199 -9.29 -7.79 18.41
CA LEU A 199 -10.70 -8.11 18.20
C LEU A 199 -10.95 -8.99 16.97
N LEU A 200 -10.21 -8.73 15.89
CA LEU A 200 -10.44 -9.31 14.56
C LEU A 200 -9.47 -10.43 14.19
N ASN A 201 -8.33 -10.54 14.87
CA ASN A 201 -7.29 -11.54 14.66
C ASN A 201 -6.89 -11.74 13.17
N PRO A 202 -6.38 -10.70 12.50
CA PRO A 202 -6.05 -10.74 11.08
C PRO A 202 -4.86 -11.67 10.75
N LEU A 203 -4.92 -12.35 9.60
CA LEU A 203 -3.95 -13.37 9.20
C LEU A 203 -2.49 -12.87 9.03
N PHE A 204 -2.29 -11.64 8.57
CA PHE A 204 -0.97 -11.16 8.14
C PHE A 204 -0.36 -10.05 9.02
N ASN A 205 -0.97 -9.70 10.16
CA ASN A 205 -0.36 -8.75 11.08
C ASN A 205 0.77 -9.42 11.87
N VAL A 206 2.02 -9.04 11.60
CA VAL A 206 3.20 -9.49 12.36
C VAL A 206 3.15 -8.84 13.74
N GLY A 207 3.00 -9.65 14.80
CA GLY A 207 2.77 -9.16 16.17
C GLY A 207 1.29 -9.06 16.55
N SER A 208 0.36 -9.41 15.65
CA SER A 208 -0.82 -10.14 16.14
C SER A 208 -0.23 -11.39 16.78
N SER A 209 -0.47 -11.57 18.07
CA SER A 209 -0.26 -12.88 18.65
C SER A 209 -1.19 -13.80 17.87
N GLY A 210 -0.66 -14.46 16.84
CA GLY A 210 -1.20 -15.71 16.30
C GLY A 210 -1.12 -16.82 17.34
N THR A 211 -1.46 -16.52 18.58
CA THR A 211 -2.13 -17.45 19.45
C THR A 211 -3.57 -17.43 18.98
N ASN A 212 -4.01 -18.55 18.43
CA ASN A 212 -5.38 -19.09 18.57
C ASN A 212 -6.13 -18.40 19.71
N PRO A 213 -7.45 -18.11 19.55
CA PRO A 213 -8.27 -17.34 20.50
C PRO A 213 -7.75 -17.63 21.89
N SER A 214 -7.20 -16.59 22.55
CA SER A 214 -6.40 -16.71 23.77
C SER A 214 -6.93 -17.88 24.58
N VAL A 215 -6.26 -19.04 24.46
CA VAL A 215 -6.72 -20.24 25.12
C VAL A 215 -6.53 -19.89 26.58
N ALA A 216 -7.64 -19.50 27.20
CA ALA A 216 -7.76 -19.28 28.60
C ALA A 216 -7.46 -20.65 29.20
N ILE A 217 -6.25 -20.82 29.71
CA ILE A 217 -5.91 -22.00 30.48
C ILE A 217 -6.57 -21.77 31.82
N ASP A 218 -7.77 -22.29 31.95
CA ASP A 218 -8.51 -22.27 33.19
C ASP A 218 -7.95 -23.36 34.09
N ILE A 219 -7.39 -22.93 35.22
CA ILE A 219 -6.77 -23.84 36.17
C ILE A 219 -7.77 -24.15 37.25
N TYR A 220 -8.08 -25.45 37.36
CA TYR A 220 -8.97 -26.01 38.37
C TYR A 220 -8.14 -26.80 39.38
N LEU A 221 -8.47 -26.68 40.65
CA LEU A 221 -7.95 -27.52 41.73
C LEU A 221 -9.14 -28.20 42.41
N GLU A 222 -9.14 -29.53 42.44
CA GLU A 222 -10.24 -30.32 43.01
C GLU A 222 -11.62 -29.97 42.41
N GLY A 223 -11.65 -29.63 41.12
CA GLY A 223 -12.88 -29.22 40.42
C GLY A 223 -13.31 -27.77 40.66
N LYS A 224 -12.60 -27.00 41.48
CA LYS A 224 -12.86 -25.57 41.72
C LYS A 224 -11.96 -24.71 40.85
N PHE A 225 -12.56 -23.77 40.11
CA PHE A 225 -11.83 -22.77 39.33
C PHE A 225 -10.98 -21.88 40.25
N ILE A 226 -9.70 -21.71 39.91
CA ILE A 226 -8.80 -20.79 40.62
C ILE A 226 -8.58 -19.53 39.79
N TYR A 227 -8.03 -19.68 38.58
CA TYR A 227 -7.68 -18.54 37.73
C TYR A 227 -7.53 -18.95 36.26
N SER A 228 -7.52 -17.95 35.39
CA SER A 228 -7.33 -18.11 33.95
C SER A 228 -6.04 -17.42 33.49
N ALA A 229 -5.23 -18.11 32.70
CA ALA A 229 -3.98 -17.58 32.15
C ALA A 229 -4.09 -17.41 30.63
N SER A 230 -3.56 -16.28 30.12
CA SER A 230 -3.56 -15.95 28.70
C SER A 230 -2.51 -16.71 27.87
N SER A 231 -1.63 -17.47 28.52
CA SER A 231 -0.65 -18.34 27.85
C SER A 231 -0.10 -19.43 28.76
N ILE A 232 0.45 -20.50 28.16
CA ILE A 232 1.17 -21.57 28.86
C ILE A 232 2.35 -21.02 29.69
N ASN A 233 3.07 -20.03 29.15
CA ASN A 233 4.24 -19.47 29.85
C ASN A 233 3.82 -18.64 31.07
N LEU A 234 2.74 -17.86 30.96
CA LEU A 234 2.20 -17.11 32.10
C LEU A 234 1.69 -18.08 33.18
N ALA A 235 0.96 -19.13 32.77
CA ALA A 235 0.50 -20.17 33.68
C ALA A 235 1.68 -20.88 34.38
N ALA A 236 2.76 -21.16 33.65
CA ALA A 236 3.97 -21.80 34.17
C ALA A 236 4.64 -20.92 35.24
N THR A 237 4.80 -19.63 34.95
CA THR A 237 5.36 -18.67 35.91
C THR A 237 4.48 -18.51 37.15
N LEU A 238 3.15 -18.46 37.00
CA LEU A 238 2.22 -18.30 38.12
C LEU A 238 2.16 -19.54 39.02
N LEU A 239 2.24 -20.74 38.43
CA LEU A 239 2.27 -22.01 39.18
C LEU A 239 3.66 -22.37 39.70
N GLY A 240 4.72 -21.66 39.30
CA GLY A 240 6.09 -22.00 39.65
C GLY A 240 6.57 -23.34 39.05
N ILE A 241 6.03 -23.74 37.90
CA ILE A 241 6.38 -25.00 37.21
C ILE A 241 6.87 -24.73 35.79
N SER A 242 7.47 -25.73 35.14
CA SER A 242 7.92 -25.60 33.75
C SER A 242 6.76 -25.63 32.75
N SER A 243 6.89 -24.89 31.63
CA SER A 243 5.93 -24.92 30.53
C SER A 243 5.73 -26.32 29.92
N SER A 244 6.73 -27.21 30.01
CA SER A 244 6.62 -28.60 29.58
C SER A 244 5.68 -29.42 30.47
N THR A 245 5.69 -29.16 31.79
CA THR A 245 4.79 -29.82 32.74
C THR A 245 3.34 -29.45 32.48
N ILE A 246 3.06 -28.18 32.18
CA ILE A 246 1.69 -27.72 31.81
C ILE A 246 1.19 -28.42 30.56
N ARG A 247 2.03 -28.58 29.53
CA ARG A 247 1.64 -29.31 28.30
C ARG A 247 1.31 -30.77 28.59
N SER A 248 2.06 -31.43 29.47
CA SER A 248 1.77 -32.80 29.92
C SER A 248 0.44 -32.90 30.66
N TYR A 249 0.09 -31.89 31.47
CA TYR A 249 -1.19 -31.85 32.19
C TYR A 249 -2.39 -31.57 31.28
N LEU A 250 -2.23 -30.71 30.28
CA LEU A 250 -3.25 -30.53 29.23
C LEU A 250 -3.44 -31.82 28.42
N ALA A 251 -2.35 -32.49 28.03
CA ALA A 251 -2.41 -33.75 27.28
C ALA A 251 -3.03 -34.91 28.07
N SER A 252 -2.89 -34.92 29.40
CA SER A 252 -3.50 -35.92 30.28
C SER A 252 -4.92 -35.55 30.76
N GLY A 253 -5.46 -34.41 30.34
CA GLY A 253 -6.79 -33.94 30.75
C GLY A 253 -6.88 -33.47 32.21
N LYS A 254 -5.74 -33.32 32.90
CA LYS A 254 -5.69 -32.74 34.26
C LYS A 254 -5.92 -31.24 34.27
N LEU A 255 -5.65 -30.57 33.16
CA LEU A 255 -6.00 -29.19 32.89
C LEU A 255 -6.91 -29.13 31.67
N SER A 256 -7.84 -28.17 31.68
CA SER A 256 -8.69 -27.88 30.53
C SER A 256 -8.27 -26.56 29.89
N ALA A 257 -8.28 -26.55 28.56
CA ALA A 257 -8.05 -25.37 27.76
C ALA A 257 -9.37 -25.01 27.09
N CYS A 258 -9.97 -23.89 27.48
CA CYS A 258 -11.14 -23.35 26.79
C CYS A 258 -10.65 -22.49 25.61
N GLY A 259 -11.02 -22.87 24.40
CA GLY A 259 -10.72 -22.16 23.15
C GLY A 259 -11.95 -21.47 22.57
#